data_AF-A0AAD9D8H0-F1
#
_entry.id   AF-A0AAD9D8H0-F1
#
_cell.length_a   1.000
_cell.length_b   1.000
_cell.length_c   1.000
_cell.angle_alpha   90.00
_cell.angle_beta   90.00
_cell.angle_gamma   90.00
#
_symmetry.space_group_name_H-M   'P 1'
#
loop_
_entity.id
_entity.type
_entity.pdbx_description
1 polymer ?
#
loop_
_entity_poly.entity_id
_entity_poly.type
_entity_poly.pdbx_seq_one_letter_code
_entity_poly.pdbx_strand_id
1 'polypeptide(L)'
;MASETEPETQYKESPFADEVNNTIPAKVHIVAPSTLPEGYVFDAEVGPPGYRKTVTVEVPPGGVVEGQVFLADLPEDFGDNLPQVNIPTGQWKDGLFDIFSAGIFHPSVVCGFCFTQSELLVIYNSFGMGQLMQRLRLNWLGEGGEDESAKISFKIVLTLVICYTVFTVSLELAEAAQYYYNIPAYIPSLKFIGGVLFTIYSIIALMRVRESVRAKYSIPETRFAGCEDAVYSAACSCCVVAQIARHTGEYETYKGSYFSDTGMAPGTPQIV
;
A
#
# COMPACT_ATOMS: atom_id res chain seq x y z
N MET A 1 45.69 24.61 -3.16
CA MET A 1 44.25 24.31 -3.22
C MET A 1 44.13 22.88 -3.73
N ALA A 2 44.04 21.93 -2.82
CA ALA A 2 43.89 20.52 -3.15
C ALA A 2 42.39 20.24 -3.34
N SER A 3 42.06 19.71 -4.51
CA SER A 3 40.72 19.30 -4.90
C SER A 3 40.42 17.94 -4.26
N GLU A 4 39.52 17.91 -3.27
CA GLU A 4 38.93 16.66 -2.76
C GLU A 4 38.01 16.08 -3.83
N THR A 5 38.46 15.00 -4.46
CA THR A 5 37.62 14.13 -5.30
C THR A 5 36.83 13.20 -4.38
N GLU A 6 35.50 13.35 -4.37
CA GLU A 6 34.58 12.41 -3.73
C GLU A 6 34.63 11.03 -4.44
N PRO A 7 34.51 9.91 -3.70
CA PRO A 7 34.52 8.59 -4.29
C PRO A 7 33.19 8.30 -5.00
N GLU A 8 33.23 8.11 -6.32
CA GLU A 8 32.13 7.54 -7.09
C GLU A 8 31.75 6.15 -6.53
N THR A 9 30.55 6.04 -5.98
CA THR A 9 29.97 4.74 -5.60
C THR A 9 29.52 4.03 -6.87
N GLN A 10 30.39 3.14 -7.37
CA GLN A 10 30.10 2.26 -8.50
C GLN A 10 29.07 1.21 -8.07
N TYR A 11 27.78 1.53 -8.21
CA TYR A 11 26.69 0.58 -8.02
C TYR A 11 26.74 -0.46 -9.14
N LYS A 12 27.22 -1.67 -8.84
CA LYS A 12 27.12 -2.82 -9.74
C LYS A 12 25.68 -3.32 -9.72
N GLU A 13 24.93 -3.03 -10.78
CA GLU A 13 23.74 -3.81 -11.11
C GLU A 13 24.16 -5.28 -11.27
N SER A 14 23.67 -6.12 -10.37
CA SER A 14 23.85 -7.56 -10.46
C SER A 14 23.00 -8.11 -11.60
N PRO A 15 23.53 -8.97 -12.48
CA PRO A 15 22.74 -9.58 -13.54
C PRO A 15 21.86 -10.68 -12.95
N PHE A 16 20.67 -10.33 -12.47
CA PHE A 16 19.60 -11.28 -12.10
C PHE A 16 18.80 -11.69 -13.35
N ALA A 17 19.51 -12.14 -14.38
CA ALA A 17 18.88 -12.91 -15.46
C ALA A 17 19.07 -14.40 -15.12
N ASP A 18 17.96 -15.10 -14.96
CA ASP A 18 17.85 -16.55 -14.81
C ASP A 18 18.11 -17.15 -13.42
N GLU A 19 17.64 -16.51 -12.33
CA GLU A 19 17.27 -17.31 -11.16
C GLU A 19 16.00 -18.10 -11.52
N VAL A 20 16.19 -19.41 -11.71
CA VAL A 20 15.13 -20.42 -11.66
C VAL A 20 14.19 -20.03 -10.53
N ASN A 21 12.88 -19.98 -10.80
CA ASN A 21 11.79 -19.82 -9.82
C ASN A 21 11.95 -20.87 -8.71
N ASN A 22 12.88 -20.65 -7.79
CA ASN A 22 12.93 -21.31 -6.49
C ASN A 22 11.76 -20.70 -5.76
N THR A 23 10.60 -21.34 -5.91
CA THR A 23 9.41 -21.07 -5.10
C THR A 23 9.85 -21.14 -3.65
N ILE A 24 10.12 -19.98 -3.05
CA ILE A 24 10.43 -19.87 -1.64
C ILE A 24 9.20 -20.48 -0.95
N PRO A 25 9.34 -21.60 -0.22
CA PRO A 25 8.19 -22.23 0.41
C PRO A 25 7.54 -21.19 1.30
N ALA A 26 6.23 -20.99 1.10
CA ALA A 26 5.48 -20.06 1.91
C ALA A 26 5.59 -20.52 3.37
N LYS A 27 6.04 -19.62 4.25
CA LYS A 27 6.17 -19.92 5.68
C LYS A 27 5.03 -19.27 6.45
N VAL A 28 4.54 -19.94 7.48
CA VAL A 28 3.52 -19.41 8.40
C VAL A 28 4.03 -19.36 9.83
N HIS A 29 3.61 -18.31 10.54
CA HIS A 29 3.83 -18.21 11.98
C HIS A 29 2.80 -19.06 12.72
N ILE A 30 3.29 -19.99 13.54
CA ILE A 30 2.45 -20.92 14.32
C ILE A 30 2.79 -20.75 15.80
N VAL A 31 1.74 -20.65 16.62
CA VAL A 31 1.84 -20.59 18.09
C VAL A 31 1.77 -22.01 18.63
N ALA A 32 2.80 -22.45 19.34
CA ALA A 32 2.84 -23.79 19.93
C ALA A 32 1.76 -23.96 21.02
N PRO A 33 0.91 -24.99 20.94
CA PRO A 33 -0.18 -25.21 21.90
C PRO A 33 0.30 -25.73 23.26
N SER A 34 1.50 -26.29 23.31
CA SER A 34 2.16 -26.82 24.50
C SER A 34 3.66 -26.88 24.25
N THR A 35 4.44 -27.25 25.28
CA THR A 35 5.87 -27.53 25.11
C THR A 35 6.03 -28.88 24.40
N LEU A 36 6.55 -28.85 23.18
CA LEU A 36 6.67 -30.00 22.28
C LEU A 36 8.14 -30.28 21.95
N PRO A 37 8.58 -31.56 21.93
CA PRO A 37 9.94 -31.91 21.55
C PRO A 37 10.16 -31.73 20.04
N GLU A 38 11.43 -31.66 19.63
CA GLU A 38 11.81 -31.60 18.22
C GLU A 38 11.27 -32.79 17.40
N GLY A 39 10.90 -32.54 16.14
CA GLY A 39 10.34 -33.55 15.24
C GLY A 39 8.92 -33.99 15.59
N TYR A 40 8.30 -33.44 16.64
CA TYR A 40 6.89 -33.69 16.92
C TYR A 40 6.02 -33.10 15.82
N VAL A 41 5.06 -33.88 15.33
CA VAL A 41 4.15 -33.46 14.26
C VAL A 41 2.77 -33.22 14.86
N PHE A 42 2.18 -32.06 14.57
CA PHE A 42 0.83 -31.74 14.99
C PHE A 42 0.07 -30.96 13.93
N ASP A 43 -1.25 -31.00 14.05
CA ASP A 43 -2.17 -30.32 13.16
C ASP A 43 -2.47 -28.91 13.69
N ALA A 44 -2.16 -27.89 12.88
CA ALA A 44 -2.43 -26.49 13.16
C ALA A 44 -3.52 -25.95 12.23
N GLU A 45 -4.46 -25.20 12.77
CA GLU A 45 -5.47 -24.51 11.96
C GLU A 45 -4.92 -23.16 11.49
N VAL A 46 -4.73 -23.02 10.17
CA VAL A 46 -4.26 -21.77 9.55
C VAL A 46 -5.38 -21.16 8.71
N GLY A 47 -5.60 -19.85 8.88
CA GLY A 47 -6.60 -19.08 8.13
C GLY A 47 -7.55 -18.26 9.01
N PRO A 48 -8.37 -17.38 8.40
CA PRO A 48 -9.33 -16.54 9.11
C PRO A 48 -10.49 -17.37 9.69
N PRO A 49 -11.21 -16.86 10.71
CA PRO A 49 -12.40 -17.51 11.25
C PRO A 49 -13.43 -17.83 10.15
N GLY A 50 -13.81 -19.10 10.02
CA GLY A 50 -14.73 -19.58 8.96
C GLY A 50 -14.05 -20.19 7.72
N TYR A 51 -12.74 -20.01 7.54
CA TYR A 51 -11.94 -20.63 6.48
C TYR A 51 -10.63 -21.21 7.05
N ARG A 52 -10.73 -21.95 8.14
CA ARG A 52 -9.59 -22.62 8.75
C ARG A 52 -9.27 -23.89 7.96
N LYS A 53 -8.03 -24.03 7.52
CA LYS A 53 -7.52 -25.26 6.92
C LYS A 53 -6.45 -25.82 7.85
N THR A 54 -6.50 -27.12 8.06
CA THR A 54 -5.56 -27.83 8.91
C THR A 54 -4.26 -28.06 8.13
N VAL A 55 -3.13 -27.58 8.66
CA VAL A 55 -1.78 -27.86 8.17
C VAL A 55 -1.15 -28.84 9.15
N THR A 56 -0.49 -29.87 8.63
CA THR A 56 0.38 -30.73 9.45
C THR A 56 1.76 -30.10 9.54
N VAL A 57 2.22 -29.83 10.77
CA VAL A 57 3.41 -29.03 11.06
C VAL A 57 4.38 -29.86 11.88
N GLU A 58 5.66 -29.85 11.50
CA GLU A 58 6.74 -30.47 12.25
C GLU A 58 7.45 -29.43 13.12
N VAL A 59 7.69 -29.77 14.39
CA VAL A 59 8.39 -28.92 15.35
C VAL A 59 9.89 -28.85 15.00
N PRO A 60 10.50 -27.66 14.92
CA PRO A 60 11.90 -27.50 14.52
C PRO A 60 12.89 -28.13 15.52
N PRO A 61 14.17 -28.31 15.10
CA PRO A 61 15.24 -28.76 15.98
C PRO A 61 15.34 -27.93 17.26
N GLY A 62 15.51 -28.59 18.41
CA GLY A 62 15.51 -27.95 19.73
C GLY A 62 14.14 -27.84 20.41
N GLY A 63 13.04 -28.21 19.74
CA GLY A 63 11.70 -28.18 20.31
C GLY A 63 11.11 -26.78 20.39
N VAL A 64 9.88 -26.69 20.92
CA VAL A 64 9.17 -25.42 21.15
C VAL A 64 8.54 -25.43 22.54
N VAL A 65 8.43 -24.26 23.15
CA VAL A 65 7.74 -24.05 24.44
C VAL A 65 6.30 -23.61 24.19
N GLU A 66 5.38 -23.96 25.09
CA GLU A 66 3.98 -23.48 25.03
C GLU A 66 3.90 -21.96 24.82
N GLY A 67 3.11 -21.54 23.83
CA GLY A 67 2.95 -20.13 23.45
C GLY A 67 4.07 -19.56 22.58
N GLN A 68 5.15 -20.29 22.32
CA GLN A 68 6.22 -19.84 21.43
C GLN A 68 5.72 -19.78 19.99
N VAL A 69 6.05 -18.68 19.29
CA VAL A 69 5.82 -18.54 17.85
C VAL A 69 7.01 -19.07 17.09
N PHE A 70 6.79 -19.98 16.14
CA PHE A 70 7.82 -20.47 15.23
C PHE A 70 7.33 -20.45 13.77
N LEU A 71 8.25 -20.57 12.81
CA LEU A 71 7.95 -20.62 11.39
C LEU A 71 7.86 -22.07 10.92
N ALA A 72 6.76 -22.41 10.28
CA ALA A 72 6.56 -23.71 9.63
C ALA A 72 6.42 -23.54 8.12
N ASP A 73 6.95 -24.49 7.37
CA ASP A 73 6.74 -24.56 5.92
C ASP A 73 5.31 -25.04 5.64
N LEU A 74 4.61 -24.35 4.75
CA LEU A 74 3.32 -24.79 4.24
C LEU A 74 3.53 -25.93 3.24
N PRO A 75 2.74 -27.02 3.30
CA PRO A 75 2.83 -28.06 2.29
C PRO A 75 2.41 -27.48 0.92
N GLU A 76 2.98 -28.03 -0.16
CA GLU A 76 2.82 -27.47 -1.52
C GLU A 76 1.34 -27.42 -1.95
N ASP A 77 0.51 -28.31 -1.41
CA ASP A 77 -0.94 -28.39 -1.64
C ASP A 77 -1.75 -27.41 -0.77
N PHE A 78 -1.09 -26.65 0.12
CA PHE A 78 -1.69 -25.61 0.92
C PHE A 78 -1.90 -24.33 0.11
N GLY A 79 -2.72 -24.45 -0.92
CA GLY A 79 -2.97 -23.39 -1.87
C GLY A 79 -3.63 -23.87 -3.14
N ASP A 80 -3.54 -25.17 -3.48
CA ASP A 80 -4.03 -25.71 -4.76
C ASP A 80 -5.54 -25.52 -5.02
N ASN A 81 -6.32 -25.26 -3.96
CA ASN A 81 -7.76 -24.95 -4.06
C ASN A 81 -8.11 -23.53 -3.61
N LEU A 82 -7.15 -22.75 -3.12
CA LEU A 82 -7.34 -21.33 -2.86
C LEU A 82 -6.85 -20.58 -4.10
N PRO A 83 -7.60 -19.62 -4.64
CA PRO A 83 -7.11 -18.81 -5.73
C PRO A 83 -5.81 -18.12 -5.29
N GLN A 84 -4.67 -18.63 -5.75
CA GLN A 84 -3.38 -17.99 -5.53
C GLN A 84 -3.46 -16.62 -6.18
N VAL A 85 -3.17 -15.59 -5.40
CA VAL A 85 -3.05 -14.23 -5.92
C VAL A 85 -1.77 -14.21 -6.76
N ASN A 86 -1.91 -14.24 -8.08
CA ASN A 86 -0.77 -14.22 -8.99
C ASN A 86 -0.38 -12.78 -9.28
N ILE A 87 0.37 -12.17 -8.36
CA ILE A 87 0.90 -10.82 -8.54
C ILE A 87 2.19 -10.93 -9.35
N PRO A 88 2.28 -10.28 -10.53
CA PRO A 88 3.50 -10.32 -11.32
C PRO A 88 4.64 -9.66 -10.55
N THR A 89 5.78 -10.33 -10.48
CA THR A 89 7.05 -9.78 -9.97
C THR A 89 7.87 -9.27 -11.15
N GLY A 90 8.61 -8.18 -10.96
CA GLY A 90 9.45 -7.56 -12.01
C GLY A 90 8.71 -6.61 -12.96
N GLN A 91 7.38 -6.55 -12.90
CA GLN A 91 6.58 -5.64 -13.72
C GLN A 91 5.24 -5.29 -13.08
N TRP A 92 4.67 -4.14 -13.47
CA TRP A 92 3.31 -3.78 -13.10
C TRP A 92 2.28 -4.73 -13.74
N LYS A 93 1.15 -4.97 -13.05
CA LYS A 93 0.04 -5.80 -13.58
C LYS A 93 -0.59 -5.18 -14.82
N ASP A 94 -0.65 -3.85 -14.86
CA ASP A 94 -1.15 -3.06 -15.98
C ASP A 94 -0.43 -1.71 -16.11
N GLY A 95 -0.71 -1.01 -17.21
CA GLY A 95 -0.16 0.31 -17.47
C GLY A 95 -0.75 1.39 -16.58
N LEU A 96 0.03 2.47 -16.38
CA LEU A 96 -0.36 3.58 -15.52
C LEU A 96 -1.72 4.19 -15.91
N PHE A 97 -2.00 4.28 -17.22
CA PHE A 97 -3.22 4.88 -17.76
C PHE A 97 -4.35 3.88 -18.02
N ASP A 98 -4.18 2.60 -17.69
CA ASP A 98 -5.22 1.58 -17.82
C ASP A 98 -6.23 1.65 -16.67
N ILE A 99 -6.58 2.87 -16.26
CA ILE A 99 -7.39 3.11 -15.07
C ILE A 99 -8.75 2.40 -15.15
N PHE A 100 -9.32 2.28 -16.34
CA PHE A 100 -10.63 1.69 -16.59
C PHE A 100 -10.62 0.18 -16.87
N SER A 101 -9.48 -0.50 -16.73
CA SER A 101 -9.38 -1.96 -17.00
C SER A 101 -10.37 -2.78 -16.16
N ALA A 102 -10.63 -2.35 -14.92
CA ALA A 102 -11.60 -2.96 -14.01
C ALA A 102 -13.03 -2.37 -14.10
N GLY A 103 -13.26 -1.38 -14.99
CA GLY A 103 -14.52 -0.67 -15.17
C GLY A 103 -14.56 0.73 -14.52
N ILE A 104 -15.40 1.62 -15.05
CA ILE A 104 -15.50 3.04 -14.62
C ILE A 104 -16.04 3.22 -13.19
N PHE A 105 -16.89 2.30 -12.75
CA PHE A 105 -17.42 2.26 -11.38
C PHE A 105 -16.68 1.24 -10.52
N HIS A 106 -15.41 0.98 -10.80
CA HIS A 106 -14.62 0.12 -9.94
C HIS A 106 -14.09 0.91 -8.74
N PRO A 107 -14.00 0.35 -7.52
CA PRO A 107 -13.44 1.04 -6.36
C PRO A 107 -12.05 1.65 -6.60
N SER A 108 -11.17 0.98 -7.35
CA SER A 108 -9.85 1.54 -7.71
C SER A 108 -9.93 2.79 -8.58
N VAL A 109 -10.99 2.94 -9.40
CA VAL A 109 -11.23 4.13 -10.23
C VAL A 109 -11.91 5.21 -9.42
N VAL A 110 -12.96 4.88 -8.66
CA VAL A 110 -13.72 5.86 -7.87
C VAL A 110 -12.88 6.44 -6.73
N CYS A 111 -12.10 5.62 -6.03
CA CYS A 111 -11.15 6.09 -5.03
C CYS A 111 -9.89 6.69 -5.67
N GLY A 112 -9.63 6.44 -6.95
CA GLY A 112 -8.52 7.04 -7.68
C GLY A 112 -8.86 8.42 -8.26
N PHE A 113 -10.06 8.59 -8.82
CA PHE A 113 -10.40 9.50 -9.92
C PHE A 113 -9.79 10.91 -9.84
N CYS A 114 -9.27 11.42 -10.97
CA CYS A 114 -8.70 12.77 -11.14
C CYS A 114 -9.70 13.74 -11.81
N PHE A 115 -10.35 14.61 -11.06
CA PHE A 115 -10.70 15.95 -11.56
C PHE A 115 -10.13 17.00 -10.61
N THR A 116 -8.91 17.44 -10.93
CA THR A 116 -8.06 18.36 -10.19
C THR A 116 -8.67 19.73 -9.87
N GLN A 117 -9.91 19.99 -10.29
CA GLN A 117 -10.60 21.25 -10.00
C GLN A 117 -11.68 21.14 -8.93
N SER A 118 -12.09 19.94 -8.50
CA SER A 118 -13.06 19.82 -7.40
C SER A 118 -12.36 19.39 -6.10
N GLU A 119 -12.56 20.19 -5.05
CA GLU A 119 -12.04 19.88 -3.71
C GLU A 119 -12.52 18.53 -3.19
N LEU A 120 -13.73 18.13 -3.59
CA LEU A 120 -14.32 16.84 -3.24
C LEU A 120 -13.47 15.66 -3.72
N LEU A 121 -12.73 15.83 -4.80
CA LEU A 121 -12.02 14.74 -5.44
C LEU A 121 -10.61 14.49 -4.85
N VAL A 122 -9.99 15.52 -4.26
CA VAL A 122 -8.75 15.37 -3.47
C VAL A 122 -8.97 14.41 -2.28
N ILE A 123 -10.19 14.41 -1.73
CA ILE A 123 -10.60 13.54 -0.61
C ILE A 123 -10.57 12.07 -1.04
N TYR A 124 -11.13 11.73 -2.21
CA TYR A 124 -11.20 10.35 -2.67
C TYR A 124 -9.83 9.75 -2.95
N ASN A 125 -8.95 10.49 -3.63
CA ASN A 125 -7.59 10.03 -3.90
C ASN A 125 -6.81 9.71 -2.60
N SER A 126 -6.91 10.60 -1.61
CA SER A 126 -6.28 10.41 -0.30
C SER A 126 -6.88 9.23 0.46
N PHE A 127 -8.18 8.97 0.29
CA PHE A 127 -8.84 7.80 0.85
C PHE A 127 -8.30 6.50 0.24
N GLY A 128 -8.17 6.45 -1.09
CA GLY A 128 -7.54 5.35 -1.80
C GLY A 128 -6.10 5.12 -1.34
N MET A 129 -5.30 6.18 -1.23
CA MET A 129 -3.93 6.10 -0.70
C MET A 129 -3.89 5.52 0.72
N GLY A 130 -4.77 5.98 1.62
CA GLY A 130 -4.86 5.43 2.98
C GLY A 130 -5.22 3.94 2.99
N GLN A 131 -6.11 3.49 2.11
CA GLN A 131 -6.44 2.07 1.95
C GLN A 131 -5.24 1.25 1.48
N LEU A 132 -4.46 1.79 0.54
CA LEU A 132 -3.23 1.15 0.06
C LEU A 132 -2.18 1.04 1.16
N MET A 133 -1.97 2.10 1.93
CA MET A 133 -1.03 2.09 3.06
C MET A 133 -1.40 1.03 4.09
N GLN A 134 -2.67 0.96 4.48
CA GLN A 134 -3.16 -0.07 5.40
C GLN A 134 -2.94 -1.49 4.84
N ARG A 135 -3.27 -1.69 3.56
CA ARG A 135 -3.13 -2.99 2.90
C ARG A 135 -1.67 -3.44 2.80
N LEU A 136 -0.76 -2.50 2.57
CA LEU A 136 0.68 -2.74 2.42
C LEU A 136 1.45 -2.70 3.74
N ARG A 137 0.76 -2.51 4.86
CA ARG A 137 1.35 -2.32 6.20
C ARG A 137 2.37 -1.17 6.26
N LEU A 138 2.06 -0.09 5.56
CA LEU A 138 2.85 1.13 5.58
C LEU A 138 2.30 2.08 6.63
N ASN A 139 3.20 2.86 7.24
CA ASN A 139 2.83 3.98 8.10
C ASN A 139 2.19 5.12 7.26
N TRP A 140 1.70 6.18 7.92
CA TRP A 140 1.05 7.32 7.23
C TRP A 140 2.01 8.16 6.36
N LEU A 141 3.32 7.91 6.43
CA LEU A 141 4.34 8.51 5.56
C LEU A 141 4.67 7.60 4.35
N GLY A 142 4.09 6.40 4.28
CA GLY A 142 4.35 5.43 3.21
C GLY A 142 5.60 4.58 3.43
N GLU A 143 6.15 4.54 4.64
CA GLU A 143 7.30 3.70 4.99
C GLU A 143 6.85 2.40 5.69
N GLY A 144 7.65 1.34 5.61
CA GLY A 144 7.41 0.13 6.40
C GLY A 144 7.43 0.44 7.91
N GLY A 145 6.37 0.08 8.62
CA GLY A 145 6.24 0.32 10.05
C GLY A 145 5.85 -0.94 10.82
N GLU A 146 5.98 -0.87 12.15
CA GLU A 146 5.39 -1.88 13.03
C GLU A 146 3.88 -2.01 12.78
N ASP A 147 3.33 -3.21 12.99
CA ASP A 147 1.92 -3.52 12.72
C ASP A 147 0.94 -2.53 13.37
N GLU A 148 1.28 -1.96 14.54
CA GLU A 148 0.47 -0.94 15.20
C GLU A 148 0.45 0.40 14.45
N SER A 149 1.62 0.84 13.95
CA SER A 149 1.71 2.07 13.15
C SER A 149 0.95 1.92 11.84
N ALA A 150 1.10 0.76 11.17
CA ALA A 150 0.33 0.43 9.98
C ALA A 150 -1.17 0.51 10.23
N LYS A 151 -1.68 -0.13 11.30
CA LYS A 151 -3.12 -0.19 11.62
C LYS A 151 -3.79 1.18 11.81
N ILE A 152 -3.02 2.16 12.27
CA ILE A 152 -3.52 3.51 12.57
C ILE A 152 -3.36 4.44 11.35
N SER A 153 -2.59 4.04 10.33
CA SER A 153 -2.23 4.90 9.21
C SER A 153 -3.42 5.37 8.39
N PHE A 154 -4.36 4.47 8.07
CA PHE A 154 -5.61 4.87 7.42
C PHE A 154 -6.38 5.93 8.21
N LYS A 155 -6.46 5.77 9.54
CA LYS A 155 -7.16 6.74 10.42
C LYS A 155 -6.44 8.08 10.46
N ILE A 156 -5.11 8.10 10.47
CA ILE A 156 -4.32 9.34 10.43
C ILE A 156 -4.55 10.06 9.09
N VAL A 157 -4.39 9.37 7.97
CA VAL A 157 -4.61 9.95 6.63
C VAL A 157 -6.03 10.48 6.50
N LEU A 158 -7.04 9.71 6.93
CA LEU A 158 -8.44 10.14 6.94
C LEU A 158 -8.66 11.39 7.81
N THR A 159 -8.03 11.44 8.99
CA THR A 159 -8.11 12.61 9.88
C THR A 159 -7.49 13.84 9.23
N LEU A 160 -6.31 13.71 8.60
CA LEU A 160 -5.66 14.81 7.88
C LEU A 160 -6.54 15.34 6.74
N VAL A 161 -7.18 14.44 5.98
CA VAL A 161 -8.11 14.80 4.90
C VAL A 161 -9.33 15.55 5.42
N ILE A 162 -9.94 15.07 6.53
CA ILE A 162 -11.08 15.73 7.16
C ILE A 162 -10.68 17.11 7.68
N CYS A 163 -9.55 17.23 8.38
CA CYS A 163 -9.03 18.50 8.87
C CYS A 163 -8.78 19.50 7.74
N TYR A 164 -8.15 19.06 6.64
CA TYR A 164 -7.93 19.90 5.46
C TYR A 164 -9.26 20.32 4.82
N THR A 165 -10.23 19.42 4.70
CA THR A 165 -11.55 19.72 4.14
C THR A 165 -12.29 20.76 4.99
N VAL A 166 -12.31 20.58 6.31
CA VAL A 166 -12.93 21.54 7.24
C VAL A 166 -12.23 22.89 7.16
N PHE A 167 -10.90 22.91 7.11
CA PHE A 167 -10.12 24.13 6.92
C PHE A 167 -10.52 24.87 5.64
N THR A 168 -10.56 24.20 4.49
CA THR A 168 -10.89 24.87 3.23
C THR A 168 -12.34 25.31 3.16
N VAL A 169 -13.30 24.48 3.60
CA VAL A 169 -14.72 24.86 3.68
C VAL A 169 -14.91 26.08 4.60
N SER A 170 -14.18 26.16 5.71
CA SER A 170 -14.26 27.31 6.62
C SER A 170 -13.77 28.60 5.94
N LEU A 171 -12.70 28.53 5.14
CA LEU A 171 -12.18 29.67 4.39
C LEU A 171 -13.15 30.10 3.27
N GLU A 172 -13.77 29.15 2.56
CA GLU A 172 -14.82 29.43 1.56
C GLU A 172 -16.04 30.11 2.19
N LEU A 173 -16.49 29.63 3.35
CA LEU A 173 -17.59 30.26 4.08
C LEU A 173 -17.22 31.67 4.56
N ALA A 174 -15.97 31.87 4.99
CA ALA A 174 -15.48 33.20 5.37
C ALA A 174 -15.41 34.15 4.16
N GLU A 175 -14.98 33.67 3.00
CA GLU A 175 -15.00 34.43 1.74
C GLU A 175 -16.42 34.82 1.34
N ALA A 176 -17.35 33.86 1.37
CA ALA A 176 -18.76 34.09 1.05
C ALA A 176 -19.42 35.11 1.99
N ALA A 177 -19.02 35.14 3.27
CA ALA A 177 -19.56 36.06 4.26
C ALA A 177 -19.09 37.52 4.10
N GLN A 178 -17.93 37.76 3.49
CA GLN A 178 -17.33 39.11 3.41
C GLN A 178 -17.89 39.99 2.28
N TYR A 179 -18.82 39.48 1.46
CA TYR A 179 -19.23 40.05 0.18
C TYR A 179 -18.02 40.22 -0.77
N TYR A 180 -18.23 39.90 -2.06
CA TYR A 180 -17.16 39.74 -3.05
C TYR A 180 -16.14 40.91 -3.17
N TYR A 181 -16.50 42.11 -2.72
CA TYR A 181 -15.67 43.31 -2.84
C TYR A 181 -14.64 43.54 -1.73
N ASN A 182 -14.74 42.86 -0.58
CA ASN A 182 -13.88 43.15 0.58
C ASN A 182 -13.20 41.90 1.16
N ILE A 183 -12.86 40.91 0.31
CA ILE A 183 -12.19 39.69 0.75
C ILE A 183 -10.78 40.04 1.25
N PRO A 184 -10.47 39.84 2.55
CA PRO A 184 -9.13 40.10 3.07
C PRO A 184 -8.09 39.20 2.39
N ALA A 185 -6.93 39.74 2.02
CA ALA A 185 -5.88 39.02 1.30
C ALA A 185 -5.36 37.75 2.01
N TYR A 186 -5.54 37.65 3.33
CA TYR A 186 -5.12 36.47 4.08
C TYR A 186 -5.96 35.22 3.76
N ILE A 187 -7.23 35.36 3.36
CA ILE A 187 -8.10 34.22 3.03
C ILE A 187 -7.56 33.43 1.83
N PRO A 188 -7.39 34.03 0.63
CA PRO A 188 -6.83 33.32 -0.51
C PRO A 188 -5.38 32.90 -0.26
N SER A 189 -4.60 33.66 0.52
CA SER A 189 -3.22 33.29 0.87
C SER A 189 -3.17 32.02 1.72
N LEU A 190 -4.02 31.91 2.75
CA LEU A 190 -4.11 30.72 3.59
C LEU A 190 -4.61 29.51 2.79
N LYS A 191 -5.59 29.71 1.90
CA LYS A 191 -6.09 28.65 1.01
C LYS A 191 -4.95 28.13 0.12
N PHE A 192 -4.18 29.03 -0.49
CA PHE A 192 -3.04 28.66 -1.34
C PHE A 192 -1.97 27.90 -0.55
N ILE A 193 -1.54 28.42 0.61
CA ILE A 193 -0.52 27.78 1.46
C ILE A 193 -0.98 26.39 1.91
N GLY A 194 -2.21 26.27 2.41
CA GLY A 194 -2.77 25.00 2.84
C GLY A 194 -2.84 23.99 1.69
N GLY A 195 -3.31 24.42 0.52
CA GLY A 195 -3.36 23.58 -0.68
C GLY A 195 -1.99 23.09 -1.14
N VAL A 196 -0.98 23.97 -1.15
CA VAL A 196 0.40 23.61 -1.52
C VAL A 196 0.99 22.60 -0.53
N LEU A 197 0.86 22.85 0.79
CA LEU A 197 1.39 21.94 1.82
C LEU A 197 0.73 20.56 1.75
N PHE A 198 -0.59 20.51 1.61
CA PHE A 198 -1.33 19.26 1.48
C PHE A 198 -0.94 18.51 0.20
N THR A 199 -0.79 19.22 -0.92
CA THR A 199 -0.34 18.64 -2.20
C THR A 199 1.06 18.05 -2.10
N ILE A 200 2.01 18.76 -1.49
CA ILE A 200 3.38 18.27 -1.28
C ILE A 200 3.35 16.98 -0.44
N TYR A 201 2.60 17.00 0.67
CA TYR A 201 2.43 15.82 1.51
C TYR A 201 1.87 14.63 0.71
N SER A 202 0.78 14.81 -0.04
CA SER A 202 0.16 13.76 -0.83
C SER A 202 1.10 13.17 -1.89
N ILE A 203 1.90 14.01 -2.56
CA ILE A 203 2.88 13.56 -3.57
C ILE A 203 3.97 12.73 -2.90
N ILE A 204 4.55 13.20 -1.78
CA ILE A 204 5.60 12.48 -1.05
C ILE A 204 5.07 11.13 -0.55
N ALA A 205 3.91 11.14 0.11
CA ALA A 205 3.27 9.94 0.62
C ALA A 205 3.00 8.91 -0.50
N LEU A 206 2.44 9.35 -1.63
CA LEU A 206 2.15 8.46 -2.75
C LEU A 206 3.42 7.94 -3.44
N MET A 207 4.45 8.78 -3.58
CA MET A 207 5.76 8.38 -4.07
C MET A 207 6.35 7.26 -3.20
N ARG A 208 6.31 7.39 -1.88
CA ARG A 208 6.80 6.37 -0.93
C ARG A 208 6.00 5.07 -1.00
N VAL A 209 4.68 5.16 -1.14
CA VAL A 209 3.82 3.98 -1.33
C VAL A 209 4.19 3.26 -2.62
N ARG A 210 4.40 4.00 -3.72
CA ARG A 210 4.80 3.43 -5.01
C ARG A 210 6.19 2.78 -4.95
N GLU A 211 7.15 3.46 -4.36
CA GLU A 211 8.52 2.97 -4.12
C GLU A 211 8.48 1.66 -3.31
N SER A 212 7.70 1.61 -2.23
CA SER A 212 7.54 0.42 -1.39
C SER A 212 6.95 -0.77 -2.16
N VAL A 213 5.95 -0.53 -3.02
CA VAL A 213 5.37 -1.58 -3.87
C VAL A 213 6.40 -2.09 -4.86
N ARG A 214 7.14 -1.19 -5.51
CA ARG A 214 8.16 -1.58 -6.49
C ARG A 214 9.31 -2.35 -5.84
N ALA A 215 9.74 -1.95 -4.66
CA ALA A 215 10.73 -2.69 -3.88
C ALA A 215 10.20 -4.10 -3.52
N LYS A 216 8.95 -4.19 -3.05
CA LYS A 216 8.32 -5.47 -2.67
C LYS A 216 8.17 -6.46 -3.83
N TYR A 217 7.84 -5.97 -5.03
CA TYR A 217 7.64 -6.82 -6.22
C TYR A 217 8.79 -6.72 -7.23
N SER A 218 9.96 -6.24 -6.81
CA SER A 218 11.17 -6.09 -7.65
C SER A 218 10.92 -5.39 -9.00
N ILE A 219 10.04 -4.39 -9.05
CA ILE A 219 9.66 -3.68 -10.28
C ILE A 219 10.71 -2.60 -10.58
N PRO A 220 11.50 -2.71 -11.66
CA PRO A 220 12.56 -1.77 -11.98
C PRO A 220 12.02 -0.42 -12.46
N GLU A 221 12.86 0.61 -12.42
CA GLU A 221 12.55 1.89 -13.05
C GLU A 221 12.69 1.77 -14.55
N THR A 222 11.74 2.33 -15.26
CA THR A 222 11.73 2.35 -16.72
C THR A 222 12.00 3.74 -17.28
N ARG A 223 11.68 4.79 -16.51
CA ARG A 223 11.80 6.20 -16.94
C ARG A 223 12.32 7.08 -15.81
N PHE A 224 12.86 8.25 -16.17
CA PHE A 224 13.21 9.33 -15.23
C PHE A 224 14.29 9.04 -14.17
N ALA A 225 15.16 8.04 -14.37
CA ALA A 225 16.45 7.85 -13.67
C ALA A 225 16.47 8.26 -12.17
N GLY A 226 15.72 7.55 -11.33
CA GLY A 226 15.60 7.74 -9.89
C GLY A 226 14.41 8.59 -9.46
N CYS A 227 13.68 9.19 -10.41
CA CYS A 227 12.56 10.10 -10.13
C CYS A 227 11.22 9.61 -10.69
N GLU A 228 11.12 8.36 -11.17
CA GLU A 228 9.90 7.85 -11.81
C GLU A 228 8.67 8.03 -10.91
N ASP A 229 8.82 7.62 -9.65
CA ASP A 229 7.71 7.58 -8.70
C ASP A 229 7.27 8.99 -8.28
N ALA A 230 8.19 9.95 -8.17
CA ALA A 230 7.89 11.35 -7.91
C ALA A 230 7.15 12.01 -9.08
N VAL A 231 7.64 11.78 -10.30
CA VAL A 231 7.07 12.36 -11.53
C VAL A 231 5.65 11.83 -11.74
N TYR A 232 5.42 10.52 -11.63
CA TYR A 232 4.09 9.97 -11.83
C TYR A 232 3.11 10.33 -10.69
N SER A 233 3.59 10.36 -9.44
CA SER A 233 2.75 10.77 -8.31
C SER A 233 2.31 12.23 -8.42
N ALA A 234 3.17 13.11 -8.95
CA ALA A 234 2.82 14.51 -9.20
C ALA A 234 1.97 14.71 -10.46
N ALA A 235 2.25 14.00 -11.55
CA ALA A 235 1.59 14.20 -12.85
C ALA A 235 0.19 13.57 -12.93
N CYS A 236 0.00 12.38 -12.36
CA CYS A 236 -1.29 11.70 -12.33
C CYS A 236 -1.44 10.84 -11.07
N SER A 237 -1.62 11.47 -9.91
CA SER A 237 -1.79 10.77 -8.63
C SER A 237 -2.91 9.71 -8.66
N CYS A 238 -4.03 9.99 -9.33
CA CYS A 238 -5.12 9.02 -9.49
C CYS A 238 -4.72 7.77 -10.25
N CYS A 239 -3.94 7.93 -11.33
CA CYS A 239 -3.44 6.83 -12.14
C CYS A 239 -2.54 5.93 -11.29
N VAL A 240 -1.65 6.55 -10.50
CA VAL A 240 -0.73 5.83 -9.61
C VAL A 240 -1.50 5.07 -8.53
N VAL A 241 -2.44 5.72 -7.82
CA VAL A 241 -3.28 5.05 -6.81
C VAL A 241 -4.04 3.88 -7.45
N ALA A 242 -4.67 4.08 -8.60
CA ALA A 242 -5.44 3.03 -9.27
C ALA A 242 -4.56 1.87 -9.77
N GLN A 243 -3.37 2.16 -10.32
CA GLN A 243 -2.39 1.16 -10.74
C GLN A 243 -1.92 0.31 -9.55
N ILE A 244 -1.53 0.96 -8.44
CA ILE A 244 -1.12 0.24 -7.22
C ILE A 244 -2.30 -0.55 -6.65
N ALA A 245 -3.51 0.03 -6.69
CA ALA A 245 -4.73 -0.62 -6.24
C ALA A 245 -4.97 -1.96 -6.95
N ARG A 246 -4.90 -1.97 -8.28
CA ARG A 246 -5.07 -3.16 -9.13
C ARG A 246 -3.89 -4.11 -9.09
N HIS A 247 -2.68 -3.61 -8.95
CA HIS A 247 -1.50 -4.47 -8.84
C HIS A 247 -1.51 -5.26 -7.53
N THR A 248 -1.89 -4.62 -6.42
CA THR A 248 -1.86 -5.25 -5.08
C THR A 248 -3.24 -5.73 -4.62
N GLY A 249 -4.23 -5.79 -5.53
CA GLY A 249 -5.55 -6.34 -5.27
C GLY A 249 -5.95 -7.31 -6.38
N GLU A 250 -6.44 -8.50 -6.02
CA GLU A 250 -6.99 -9.46 -6.97
C GLU A 250 -8.48 -9.18 -7.18
N TYR A 251 -8.80 -8.20 -8.03
CA TYR A 251 -10.19 -7.79 -8.25
C TYR A 251 -10.99 -8.77 -9.13
N GLU A 252 -10.29 -9.68 -9.80
CA GLU A 252 -10.82 -10.78 -10.59
C GLU A 252 -11.40 -11.87 -9.68
N THR A 253 -10.79 -12.06 -8.50
CA THR A 253 -11.19 -13.07 -7.52
C THR A 253 -12.02 -12.47 -6.39
N TYR A 254 -11.62 -11.31 -5.88
CA TYR A 254 -12.21 -10.68 -4.69
C TYR A 254 -12.83 -9.34 -5.04
N LYS A 255 -14.07 -9.13 -4.58
CA LYS A 255 -14.77 -7.87 -4.80
C LYS A 255 -14.10 -6.73 -4.03
N GLY A 256 -13.81 -5.63 -4.73
CA GLY A 256 -13.37 -4.39 -4.09
C GLY A 256 -14.48 -3.76 -3.24
N SER A 257 -14.09 -2.96 -2.25
CA SER A 257 -15.00 -2.20 -1.39
C SER A 257 -14.57 -0.74 -1.31
N TYR A 258 -15.49 0.19 -1.51
CA TYR A 258 -15.19 1.62 -1.53
C TYR A 258 -14.74 2.16 -0.18
N PHE A 259 -15.34 1.68 0.91
CA PHE A 259 -15.22 2.29 2.25
C PHE A 259 -14.70 1.32 3.31
N SER A 260 -13.94 0.29 2.91
CA SER A 260 -13.21 -0.54 3.87
C SER A 260 -11.82 0.03 4.13
N ASP A 261 -11.20 -0.36 5.24
CA ASP A 261 -9.87 0.10 5.61
C ASP A 261 -8.78 -0.34 4.61
N THR A 262 -9.03 -1.38 3.80
CA THR A 262 -8.06 -1.95 2.84
C THR A 262 -8.49 -1.85 1.38
N GLY A 263 -9.66 -1.30 1.09
CA GLY A 263 -10.24 -1.28 -0.27
C GLY A 263 -10.75 -2.65 -0.77
N MET A 264 -10.72 -3.69 0.07
CA MET A 264 -11.20 -5.05 -0.23
C MET A 264 -12.41 -5.42 0.63
N ALA A 265 -13.20 -6.41 0.21
CA ALA A 265 -14.31 -6.94 1.02
C ALA A 265 -13.81 -7.62 2.31
N PRO A 266 -14.62 -7.64 3.39
CA PRO A 266 -14.26 -8.36 4.63
C PRO A 266 -13.96 -9.84 4.37
N GLY A 267 -12.90 -10.36 5.00
CA GLY A 267 -12.46 -11.75 4.83
C GLY A 267 -11.58 -12.00 3.61
N THR A 268 -11.31 -10.99 2.78
CA THR A 268 -10.31 -11.10 1.71
C THR A 268 -8.91 -11.31 2.32
N PRO A 269 -8.13 -12.30 1.88
CA PRO A 269 -6.76 -12.50 2.33
C PRO A 269 -5.93 -11.23 2.12
N GLN A 270 -5.16 -10.83 3.13
CA GLN A 270 -4.23 -9.71 2.99
C GLN A 270 -2.93 -10.22 2.37
N ILE A 271 -2.44 -9.50 1.35
CA ILE A 271 -1.15 -9.75 0.73
C ILE A 271 -0.08 -9.08 1.60
N VAL A 272 0.35 -9.79 2.65
CA VAL A 272 1.45 -9.36 3.54
C VAL A 272 2.77 -9.74 2.91
#